data_AF-A0A2K6NCQ5-F1
#
_entry.id   AF-A0A2K6NCQ5-F1
#
_cell.length_a   1.000
_cell.length_b   1.000
_cell.length_c   1.000
_cell.angle_alpha   90.00
_cell.angle_beta   90.00
_cell.angle_gamma   90.00
#
_symmetry.space_group_name_H-M   'P 1'
#
loop_
_entity.id
_entity.type
_entity.pdbx_description
1 polymer ?
#
loop_
_entity_poly.entity_id
_entity_poly.type
_entity_poly.pdbx_seq_one_letter_code
_entity_poly.pdbx_strand_id
1 'polypeptide(L)'
;MVELQQLQVQEAVDSMVKSLEGENIWKIQGFMFQCSTSCCEGSQASMQQVHQCIKCCHVPLAQAQALVTTKYSIDAGSKELQVKQKLESCVTKCVDDHMHLIPTMTEKMKEALSSIGK
;
A
#
# COMPACT_ATOMS: atom_id res chain seq x y z
N MET A 1 18.73 7.08 -5.94
CA MET A 1 18.37 5.75 -6.50
C MET A 1 17.27 5.08 -5.70
N VAL A 2 17.42 4.91 -4.38
CA VAL A 2 16.39 4.35 -3.48
C VAL A 2 15.02 5.04 -3.63
N GLU A 3 14.99 6.38 -3.66
CA GLU A 3 13.74 7.15 -3.79
C GLU A 3 13.02 6.94 -5.13
N LEU A 4 13.76 6.73 -6.23
CA LEU A 4 13.16 6.50 -7.55
C LEU A 4 12.50 5.12 -7.61
N GLN A 5 13.18 4.09 -7.09
CA GLN A 5 12.59 2.75 -7.00
C GLN A 5 11.40 2.71 -6.05
N GLN A 6 11.42 3.51 -4.98
CA GLN A 6 10.31 3.65 -4.04
C GLN A 6 9.08 4.28 -4.71
N LEU A 7 9.27 5.33 -5.52
CA LEU A 7 8.18 5.96 -6.26
C LEU A 7 7.51 5.00 -7.25
N GLN A 8 8.30 4.19 -7.98
CA GLN A 8 7.77 3.22 -8.93
C GLN A 8 6.92 2.13 -8.27
N VAL A 9 7.33 1.66 -7.08
CA VAL A 9 6.54 0.69 -6.30
C VAL A 9 5.24 1.33 -5.81
N GLN A 10 5.28 2.60 -5.40
CA GLN A 10 4.09 3.34 -4.95
C GLN A 10 3.06 3.49 -6.09
N GLU A 11 3.50 3.92 -7.26
CA GLU A 11 2.61 4.11 -8.42
C GLU A 11 1.95 2.79 -8.88
N ALA A 12 2.70 1.69 -8.86
CA ALA A 12 2.17 0.37 -9.21
C ALA A 12 1.10 -0.10 -8.21
N VAL A 13 1.32 0.11 -6.90
CA VAL A 13 0.35 -0.22 -5.86
C VAL A 13 -0.90 0.65 -5.96
N ASP A 14 -0.75 1.96 -6.18
CA ASP A 14 -1.87 2.89 -6.32
C ASP A 14 -2.70 2.59 -7.57
N SER A 15 -2.07 2.23 -8.68
CA SER A 15 -2.75 1.83 -9.92
C SER A 15 -3.58 0.54 -9.72
N MET A 16 -3.01 -0.45 -9.04
CA MET A 16 -3.71 -1.69 -8.71
C MET A 16 -4.92 -1.42 -7.81
N VAL A 17 -4.78 -0.58 -6.78
CA VAL A 17 -5.87 -0.24 -5.85
C VAL A 17 -6.99 0.53 -6.56
N LYS A 18 -6.65 1.54 -7.38
CA LYS A 18 -7.64 2.27 -8.19
C LYS A 18 -8.41 1.34 -9.13
N SER A 19 -7.74 0.35 -9.72
CA SER A 19 -8.39 -0.64 -10.58
C SER A 19 -9.36 -1.51 -9.79
N LEU A 20 -8.95 -1.99 -8.61
CA LEU A 20 -9.80 -2.79 -7.72
C LEU A 20 -11.01 -2.01 -7.19
N GLU A 21 -10.85 -0.73 -6.85
CA GLU A 21 -11.94 0.16 -6.45
C GLU A 21 -12.92 0.39 -7.61
N GLY A 22 -12.42 0.71 -8.80
CA GLY A 22 -13.25 0.96 -9.98
C GLY A 22 -14.04 -0.25 -10.43
N GLU A 23 -13.46 -1.45 -10.36
CA GLU A 23 -14.13 -2.67 -10.81
C GLU A 23 -15.15 -3.23 -9.82
N ASN A 24 -14.93 -3.04 -8.51
CA ASN A 24 -15.69 -3.73 -7.46
C ASN A 24 -16.43 -2.79 -6.52
N ILE A 25 -15.81 -1.70 -6.04
CA ILE A 25 -16.47 -0.77 -5.11
C ILE A 25 -17.58 0.00 -5.80
N TRP A 26 -17.38 0.44 -7.06
CA TRP A 26 -18.42 1.16 -7.80
C TRP A 26 -19.67 0.31 -8.07
N LYS A 27 -19.48 -0.98 -8.37
CA LYS A 27 -20.61 -1.93 -8.51
C LYS A 27 -21.38 -2.10 -7.20
N ILE A 28 -20.64 -2.22 -6.08
CA ILE A 28 -21.25 -2.32 -4.75
C ILE A 28 -22.00 -1.02 -4.38
N GLN A 29 -21.44 0.15 -4.70
CA GLN A 29 -22.12 1.43 -4.53
C GLN A 29 -23.41 1.50 -5.35
N GLY A 30 -23.36 1.12 -6.63
CA GLY A 30 -24.54 1.07 -7.51
C GLY A 30 -25.64 0.19 -6.95
N PHE A 31 -25.29 -1.02 -6.48
CA PHE A 31 -26.22 -1.93 -5.81
C PHE A 31 -26.81 -1.33 -4.52
N MET A 32 -25.98 -0.69 -3.69
CA MET A 32 -26.43 -0.05 -2.45
C MET A 32 -27.48 1.03 -2.72
N PHE A 33 -27.27 1.88 -3.74
CA PHE A 33 -28.24 2.91 -4.11
C PHE A 33 -29.54 2.29 -4.63
N GLN A 34 -29.45 1.28 -5.50
CA GLN A 34 -30.63 0.59 -6.03
C GLN A 34 -31.44 -0.12 -4.91
N CYS A 35 -30.76 -0.78 -3.97
CA CYS A 35 -31.38 -1.38 -2.79
C CYS A 35 -32.11 -0.33 -1.95
N SER A 36 -31.47 0.82 -1.73
CA SER A 36 -32.04 1.93 -0.95
C SER A 36 -33.27 2.53 -1.61
N THR A 37 -33.29 2.65 -2.95
CA THR A 37 -34.50 3.11 -3.66
C THR A 37 -35.65 2.12 -3.50
N SER A 38 -35.39 0.82 -3.63
CA SER A 38 -36.42 -0.21 -3.41
C SER A 38 -36.94 -0.26 -1.97
N CYS A 39 -36.11 0.04 -0.97
CA CYS A 39 -36.56 0.21 0.42
C CYS A 39 -37.59 1.35 0.59
N CYS A 40 -37.53 2.37 -0.26
CA CYS A 40 -38.40 3.55 -0.18
C CYS A 40 -39.71 3.41 -0.99
N GLU A 41 -39.80 2.45 -1.90
CA GLU A 41 -40.96 2.26 -2.80
C GLU A 41 -42.16 1.58 -2.11
N GLY A 42 -41.97 0.97 -0.92
CA GLY A 42 -43.03 0.26 -0.20
C GLY A 42 -44.00 1.19 0.55
N SER A 43 -45.25 1.31 0.09
CA SER A 43 -46.23 2.25 0.67
C SER A 43 -46.84 1.84 2.03
N GLN A 44 -46.51 0.66 2.56
CA GLN A 44 -47.04 0.14 3.83
C GLN A 44 -46.01 0.02 4.96
N ALA A 45 -44.72 0.27 4.69
CA ALA A 45 -43.68 0.21 5.71
C ALA A 45 -43.66 1.51 6.54
N SER A 46 -43.46 1.38 7.85
CA SER A 46 -43.19 2.55 8.69
C SER A 46 -41.81 3.15 8.36
N MET A 47 -41.64 4.44 8.63
CA MET A 47 -40.35 5.12 8.43
C MET A 47 -39.19 4.45 9.18
N GLN A 48 -39.44 3.83 10.34
CA GLN A 48 -38.41 3.08 11.08
C GLN A 48 -37.97 1.82 10.32
N GLN A 49 -38.91 1.12 9.69
CA GLN A 49 -38.61 -0.06 8.88
C GLN A 49 -37.84 0.33 7.61
N VAL A 50 -38.20 1.43 6.96
CA VAL A 50 -37.48 1.96 5.79
C VAL A 50 -36.03 2.33 6.17
N HIS A 51 -35.81 3.04 7.28
CA HIS A 51 -34.46 3.36 7.75
C HIS A 51 -33.64 2.11 8.07
N GLN A 52 -34.24 1.10 8.68
CA GLN A 52 -33.55 -0.15 8.97
C GLN A 52 -33.17 -0.90 7.68
N CYS A 53 -34.06 -0.91 6.68
CA CYS A 53 -33.80 -1.47 5.35
C CYS A 53 -32.61 -0.77 4.67
N ILE A 54 -32.62 0.57 4.61
CA ILE A 54 -31.53 1.36 4.02
C ILE A 54 -30.21 1.05 4.72
N LYS A 55 -30.18 1.01 6.06
CA LYS A 55 -28.97 0.65 6.82
C LYS A 55 -28.38 -0.67 6.36
N CYS A 56 -29.21 -1.69 6.12
CA CYS A 56 -28.75 -2.99 5.61
C CYS A 56 -28.11 -2.88 4.22
N CYS A 57 -28.63 -2.01 3.33
CA CYS A 57 -28.05 -1.77 2.01
C CYS A 57 -26.63 -1.18 2.07
N HIS A 58 -26.27 -0.45 3.13
CA HIS A 58 -24.94 0.15 3.30
C HIS A 58 -23.87 -0.80 3.86
N VAL A 59 -24.27 -1.88 4.54
CA VAL A 59 -23.33 -2.80 5.21
C VAL A 59 -22.29 -3.41 4.25
N PRO A 60 -22.67 -3.94 3.07
CA PRO A 60 -21.69 -4.54 2.14
C PRO A 60 -20.64 -3.54 1.66
N LEU A 61 -21.03 -2.28 1.44
CA LEU A 61 -20.10 -1.22 1.03
C LEU A 61 -19.10 -0.90 2.15
N ALA A 62 -19.59 -0.76 3.37
CA ALA A 62 -18.72 -0.50 4.53
C ALA A 62 -17.72 -1.64 4.76
N GLN A 63 -18.15 -2.89 4.60
CA GLN A 63 -17.26 -4.06 4.69
C GLN A 63 -16.22 -4.09 3.58
N ALA A 64 -16.62 -3.80 2.33
CA ALA A 64 -15.70 -3.76 1.20
C ALA A 64 -14.67 -2.63 1.34
N GLN A 65 -15.09 -1.43 1.77
CA GLN A 65 -14.20 -0.31 2.08
C GLN A 65 -13.24 -0.68 3.23
N ALA A 66 -13.73 -1.27 4.32
CA ALA A 66 -12.88 -1.72 5.41
C ALA A 66 -11.86 -2.78 4.97
N LEU A 67 -12.23 -3.69 4.06
CA LEU A 67 -11.32 -4.69 3.50
C LEU A 67 -10.24 -4.04 2.64
N VAL A 68 -10.60 -3.07 1.78
CA VAL A 68 -9.62 -2.33 0.98
C VAL A 68 -8.67 -1.55 1.90
N THR A 69 -9.19 -0.81 2.87
CA THR A 69 -8.38 -0.09 3.86
C THR A 69 -7.50 -1.02 4.70
N THR A 70 -8.01 -2.17 5.14
CA THR A 70 -7.24 -3.09 6.01
C THR A 70 -6.18 -3.87 5.23
N LYS A 71 -6.54 -4.44 4.08
CA LYS A 71 -5.65 -5.28 3.28
C LYS A 71 -4.61 -4.44 2.54
N TYR A 72 -5.02 -3.28 2.04
CA TYR A 72 -4.10 -2.38 1.34
C TYR A 72 -3.44 -1.37 2.28
N SER A 73 -3.90 -1.22 3.53
CA SER A 73 -3.35 -0.30 4.56
C SER A 73 -2.74 0.96 3.94
N ILE A 74 -3.54 1.59 3.10
CA ILE A 74 -3.37 3.00 2.72
C ILE A 74 -4.06 3.80 3.82
N ASP A 75 -3.54 3.67 5.04
CA ASP A 75 -3.38 4.88 5.82
C ASP A 75 -2.06 5.44 5.30
N ALA A 76 -2.07 6.68 4.83
CA ALA A 76 -1.04 7.32 4.00
C ALA A 76 0.34 7.50 4.67
N GLY A 77 0.74 6.63 5.60
CA GLY A 77 2.07 6.59 6.21
C GLY A 77 2.49 5.25 6.83
N SER A 78 1.58 4.32 7.14
CA SER A 78 1.95 3.14 7.96
C SER A 78 2.73 2.05 7.18
N LYS A 79 2.41 1.82 5.91
CA LYS A 79 3.17 0.86 5.07
C LYS A 79 4.44 1.47 4.48
N GLU A 80 4.43 2.76 4.15
CA GLU A 80 5.63 3.49 3.74
C GLU A 80 6.72 3.39 4.81
N LEU A 81 6.35 3.63 6.08
CA LEU A 81 7.28 3.53 7.19
C LEU A 81 7.85 2.11 7.34
N GLN A 82 7.03 1.07 7.17
CA GLN A 82 7.48 -0.32 7.26
C GLN A 82 8.40 -0.73 6.10
N VAL A 83 8.10 -0.27 4.88
CA VAL A 83 8.96 -0.53 3.70
C VAL A 83 10.28 0.24 3.83
N LYS A 84 10.22 1.51 4.27
CA LYS A 84 11.40 2.33 4.55
C LYS A 84 12.30 1.71 5.62
N GLN A 85 11.72 1.27 6.75
CA GLN A 85 12.47 0.58 7.80
C GLN A 85 13.12 -0.71 7.31
N LYS A 86 12.41 -1.51 6.50
CA LYS A 86 12.97 -2.73 5.90
C LYS A 86 14.09 -2.44 4.91
N LEU A 87 13.94 -1.38 4.11
CA LEU A 87 14.93 -0.98 3.12
C LEU A 87 16.20 -0.43 3.80
N GLU A 88 16.04 0.44 4.81
CA GLU A 88 17.15 0.95 5.63
C GLU A 88 17.91 -0.21 6.29
N SER A 89 17.21 -1.19 6.87
CA SER A 89 17.84 -2.38 7.43
C SER A 89 18.63 -3.20 6.39
N CYS A 90 18.07 -3.37 5.18
CA CYS A 90 18.75 -4.10 4.11
C CYS A 90 20.03 -3.39 3.64
N VAL A 91 19.99 -2.06 3.49
CA VAL A 91 21.14 -1.25 3.06
C VAL A 91 22.23 -1.25 4.13
N THR A 92 21.88 -1.07 5.40
CA THR A 92 22.84 -1.13 6.51
C THR A 92 23.53 -2.49 6.54
N LYS A 93 22.78 -3.58 6.43
CA LYS A 93 23.36 -4.93 6.40
C LYS A 93 24.33 -5.13 5.23
N CYS A 94 23.97 -4.66 4.03
CA CYS A 94 24.84 -4.72 2.86
C CYS A 94 26.16 -3.96 3.08
N VAL A 95 26.09 -2.77 3.68
CA VAL A 95 27.28 -1.99 4.02
C VAL A 95 28.13 -2.71 5.07
N ASP A 96 27.52 -3.25 6.12
CA ASP A 96 28.24 -4.00 7.16
C ASP A 96 28.94 -5.24 6.60
N ASP A 97 28.26 -6.03 5.76
CA ASP A 97 28.79 -7.22 5.11
C ASP A 97 30.01 -6.88 4.21
N HIS A 98 30.03 -5.68 3.63
CA HIS A 98 31.08 -5.26 2.68
C HIS A 98 32.13 -4.30 3.25
N MET A 99 31.92 -3.73 4.45
CA MET A 99 32.84 -2.77 5.08
C MET A 99 34.23 -3.38 5.32
N HIS A 100 34.28 -4.69 5.59
CA HIS A 100 35.54 -5.42 5.78
C HIS A 100 36.41 -5.54 4.52
N LEU A 101 35.88 -5.24 3.32
CA LEU A 101 36.67 -5.23 2.09
C LEU A 101 37.50 -3.94 1.93
N ILE A 102 37.14 -2.85 2.62
CA ILE A 102 37.84 -1.56 2.52
C ILE A 102 39.32 -1.69 2.96
N PRO A 103 39.64 -2.30 4.12
CA PRO A 103 41.03 -2.54 4.50
C PRO A 103 41.80 -3.37 3.46
N THR A 104 41.17 -4.43 2.92
CA THR A 104 41.79 -5.28 1.90
C THR A 104 42.07 -4.52 0.60
N MET A 105 41.15 -3.68 0.14
CA MET A 105 41.37 -2.82 -1.02
C MET A 105 42.46 -1.78 -0.76
N THR A 106 42.52 -1.23 0.45
CA THR A 106 43.52 -0.24 0.85
C THR A 106 44.94 -0.83 0.83
N GLU A 107 45.12 -2.04 1.36
CA GLU A 107 46.42 -2.72 1.31
C GLU A 107 46.83 -3.03 -0.14
N LYS A 108 45.92 -3.51 -0.98
CA LYS A 108 46.22 -3.75 -2.41
C LYS A 108 46.60 -2.47 -3.15
N MET A 109 45.93 -1.34 -2.85
CA MET A 109 46.32 -0.04 -3.40
C MET A 109 47.72 0.38 -2.95
N LYS A 110 48.06 0.17 -1.67
CA LYS A 110 49.38 0.50 -1.11
C LYS A 110 50.51 -0.36 -1.72
N GLU A 111 50.26 -1.64 -1.94
CA GLU A 111 51.16 -2.55 -2.64
C GLU A 111 51.42 -2.08 -4.08
N ALA A 112 50.36 -1.73 -4.82
CA ALA A 112 50.46 -1.23 -6.19
C ALA A 112 51.26 0.07 -6.26
N LEU A 113 51.00 1.05 -5.38
CA LEU A 113 51.73 2.31 -5.33
C LEU A 113 53.22 2.12 -4.99
N SER A 114 53.53 1.20 -4.07
CA SER A 114 54.91 0.88 -3.69
C SER A 114 55.70 0.22 -4.82
N SER A 115 55.01 -0.46 -5.76
CA SER A 115 55.62 -1.07 -6.93
C SER A 115 55.93 -0.08 -8.06
N ILE A 116 55.35 1.12 -8.07
CA ILE A 116 55.59 2.16 -9.08
C ILE A 116 56.84 3.00 -8.74
N GLY A 117 57.17 3.12 -7.46
CA GLY A 117 58.31 3.90 -6.96
C GLY A 117 59.65 3.15 -6.87
N LYS A 118 59.74 1.94 -7.43
CA LYS A 118 60.98 1.16 -7.57
C LYS A 118 61.35 1.05 -9.05
#